data_AF-A0AAD5R3S1-F1
#
_entry.id   AF-A0AAD5R3S1-F1
#
_cell.length_a   1.000
_cell.length_b   1.000
_cell.length_c   1.000
_cell.angle_alpha   90.00
_cell.angle_beta   90.00
_cell.angle_gamma   90.00
#
_symmetry.space_group_name_H-M   'P 1'
#
loop_
_entity.id
_entity.type
_entity.pdbx_description
1 polymer ?
#
loop_
_entity_poly.entity_id
_entity_poly.type
_entity_poly.pdbx_seq_one_letter_code
_entity_poly.pdbx_strand_id
1 'polypeptide(L)'
;MASRDGSIVGQCNFNVFFTMKLRDVAASRRDFTVSGITTLPIPMVYTTKVNVRARASGISTSEGVARAFVHRLVMQTVFDVLEAQARAALLPNFVTAAILAQLDVKINYVPLECQDIILVDMDMLNKDERKCILVDNAVTGICVGLAQLQRAQMAMRCKPVPMMVGVESVPANHTSLTGTLTTSNIIMANWSNAMWQNVMERALRLLRSGPYGSHFFSTRVAVGGN
;
A
#
# COMPACT_ATOMS: atom_id res chain seq x y z
N MET A 1 -47.96 -55.12 -25.19
CA MET A 1 -47.55 -53.71 -25.42
C MET A 1 -47.38 -53.10 -24.03
N ALA A 2 -46.17 -53.12 -23.43
CA ALA A 2 -45.12 -52.09 -23.51
C ALA A 2 -45.69 -50.67 -23.25
N SER A 3 -45.24 -49.83 -22.33
CA SER A 3 -43.91 -49.59 -21.75
C SER A 3 -44.00 -48.83 -20.41
N ARG A 4 -42.90 -48.83 -19.65
CA ARG A 4 -42.61 -48.10 -18.40
C ARG A 4 -42.45 -46.58 -18.62
N ASP A 5 -42.72 -45.80 -17.58
CA ASP A 5 -41.85 -44.76 -16.97
C ASP A 5 -42.72 -43.95 -15.96
N GLY A 6 -42.37 -43.73 -14.69
CA GLY A 6 -41.06 -43.55 -14.09
C GLY A 6 -40.81 -42.07 -13.80
N SER A 7 -41.64 -41.41 -12.99
CA SER A 7 -41.42 -40.00 -12.60
C SER A 7 -41.19 -39.87 -11.10
N ILE A 8 -39.90 -39.74 -10.75
CA ILE A 8 -39.41 -39.35 -9.43
C ILE A 8 -39.30 -37.81 -9.49
N VAL A 9 -40.24 -37.10 -8.87
CA VAL A 9 -40.10 -35.65 -8.66
C VAL A 9 -39.21 -35.46 -7.43
N GLY A 10 -37.90 -35.43 -7.67
CA GLY A 10 -36.91 -35.04 -6.67
C GLY A 10 -36.97 -33.53 -6.44
N GLN A 11 -37.40 -33.13 -5.25
CA GLN A 11 -37.15 -31.81 -4.70
C GLN A 11 -35.64 -31.58 -4.57
N CYS A 12 -35.06 -30.78 -5.45
CA CYS A 12 -33.73 -30.21 -5.24
C CYS A 12 -33.83 -29.07 -4.21
N ASN A 13 -33.89 -29.45 -2.93
CA ASN A 13 -33.62 -28.56 -1.81
C ASN A 13 -32.12 -28.20 -1.84
N PHE A 14 -31.74 -27.13 -2.54
CA PHE A 14 -30.42 -26.52 -2.41
C PHE A 14 -30.36 -25.68 -1.13
N ASN A 15 -30.51 -26.34 0.00
CA ASN A 15 -30.12 -25.83 1.32
C ASN A 15 -28.83 -26.53 1.74
N VAL A 16 -27.77 -26.33 0.96
CA VAL A 16 -26.42 -26.65 1.41
C VAL A 16 -25.89 -25.41 2.12
N PHE A 17 -26.42 -25.17 3.32
CA PHE A 17 -25.67 -24.45 4.34
C PHE A 17 -24.43 -25.29 4.63
N PHE A 18 -23.32 -24.99 3.96
CA PHE A 18 -22.00 -25.42 4.41
C PHE A 18 -21.68 -24.65 5.71
N THR A 19 -22.29 -25.04 6.83
CA THR A 19 -21.70 -24.85 8.15
C THR A 19 -20.53 -25.81 8.28
N MET A 20 -19.48 -25.56 7.50
CA MET A 20 -18.17 -26.10 7.77
C MET A 20 -17.70 -25.40 9.05
N LYS A 21 -17.92 -26.04 10.21
CA LYS A 21 -17.21 -25.69 11.44
C LYS A 21 -15.73 -25.79 11.10
N LEU A 22 -15.11 -24.66 10.75
CA LEU A 22 -13.68 -24.47 10.72
C LEU A 22 -13.20 -24.76 12.15
N ARG A 23 -12.86 -26.04 12.43
CA ARG A 23 -11.85 -26.35 13.43
C ARG A 23 -10.68 -25.44 13.11
N ASP A 24 -10.10 -24.79 14.11
CA ASP A 24 -8.99 -23.84 14.01
C ASP A 24 -7.97 -24.26 12.95
N VAL A 25 -8.21 -23.88 11.69
CA VAL A 25 -7.23 -24.05 10.62
C VAL A 25 -6.24 -22.96 10.94
N ALA A 26 -5.05 -23.37 11.38
CA ALA A 26 -3.98 -22.47 11.74
C ALA A 26 -3.88 -21.39 10.65
N ALA A 27 -4.19 -20.14 11.02
CA ALA A 27 -4.23 -19.05 10.08
C ALA A 27 -2.86 -18.95 9.41
N SER A 28 -2.83 -19.01 8.08
CA SER A 28 -1.58 -18.90 7.34
C SER A 28 -1.16 -17.45 7.33
N ARG A 29 0.07 -17.19 7.78
CA ARG A 29 0.68 -15.86 7.86
C ARG A 29 1.78 -15.75 6.82
N ARG A 30 1.78 -14.65 6.07
CA ARG A 30 2.84 -14.29 5.12
C ARG A 30 3.24 -12.85 5.34
N ASP A 31 4.52 -12.62 5.56
CA ASP A 31 5.03 -11.26 5.68
C ASP A 31 5.53 -10.80 4.30
N PHE A 32 5.40 -9.52 4.01
CA PHE A 32 5.89 -8.94 2.77
C PHE A 32 6.49 -7.57 3.00
N THR A 33 7.43 -7.22 2.13
CA THR A 33 8.10 -5.92 2.12
C THR A 33 8.03 -5.34 0.73
N VAL A 34 7.54 -4.11 0.61
CA VAL A 34 7.65 -3.28 -0.58
C VAL A 34 8.72 -2.22 -0.32
N SER A 35 9.75 -2.19 -1.16
CA SER A 35 10.87 -1.25 -1.05
C SER A 35 11.11 -0.55 -2.38
N GLY A 36 11.91 0.53 -2.37
CA GLY A 36 12.27 1.26 -3.58
C GLY A 36 11.24 2.31 -4.03
N ILE A 37 10.41 2.81 -3.12
CA ILE A 37 9.57 3.99 -3.38
C ILE A 37 10.52 5.19 -3.42
N THR A 38 10.58 5.92 -4.53
CA THR A 38 11.52 7.04 -4.69
C THR A 38 10.91 8.39 -4.33
N THR A 39 9.59 8.50 -4.44
CA THR A 39 8.82 9.72 -4.19
C THR A 39 7.52 9.33 -3.48
N LEU A 40 7.05 10.15 -2.55
CA LEU A 40 5.85 9.85 -1.77
C LEU A 40 4.65 10.64 -2.32
N PRO A 41 3.57 9.97 -2.75
CA PRO A 41 2.29 10.63 -3.02
C PRO A 41 1.87 11.49 -1.82
N ILE A 42 1.30 12.67 -2.08
CA ILE A 42 0.81 13.57 -1.04
C ILE A 42 -0.07 12.87 0.03
N PRO A 43 -1.00 11.96 -0.30
CA PRO A 43 -1.82 11.31 0.72
C PRO A 43 -1.03 10.36 1.65
N MET A 44 0.19 9.95 1.28
CA MET A 44 1.06 9.10 2.10
C MET A 44 1.88 9.89 3.13
N VAL A 45 1.98 11.21 2.98
CA VAL A 45 2.61 12.10 3.96
C VAL A 45 1.55 12.84 4.75
N TYR A 46 1.90 13.33 5.94
CA TYR A 46 0.96 14.06 6.78
C TYR A 46 1.53 15.36 7.32
N THR A 47 0.63 16.23 7.78
CA THR A 47 0.98 17.45 8.50
C THR A 47 -0.10 17.80 9.51
N THR A 48 0.31 18.35 10.64
CA THR A 48 -0.59 18.94 11.65
C THR A 48 -0.81 20.44 11.42
N LYS A 49 -0.04 21.05 10.50
CA LYS A 49 0.03 22.49 10.31
C LYS A 49 -0.98 22.97 9.27
N VAL A 50 -1.78 23.98 9.61
CA VAL A 50 -2.88 24.47 8.74
C VAL A 50 -2.35 25.15 7.47
N ASN A 51 -1.28 25.94 7.59
CA ASN A 51 -0.61 26.60 6.47
C ASN A 51 -0.06 25.60 5.45
N VAL A 52 0.42 24.45 5.91
CA VAL A 52 0.92 23.39 5.03
C VAL A 52 -0.22 22.75 4.25
N ARG A 53 -1.35 22.46 4.93
CA ARG A 53 -2.55 21.92 4.28
C ARG A 53 -3.14 22.87 3.22
N ALA A 54 -3.05 24.18 3.45
CA ALA A 54 -3.49 25.18 2.48
C ALA A 54 -2.63 25.18 1.20
N ARG A 55 -1.35 24.79 1.28
CA ARG A 55 -0.40 24.76 0.14
C ARG A 55 -0.34 23.41 -0.57
N ALA A 56 -0.63 22.31 0.12
CA ALA A 56 -0.60 20.96 -0.41
C ALA A 56 -1.98 20.31 -0.32
N SER A 57 -2.81 20.55 -1.34
CA SER A 57 -4.14 19.95 -1.41
C SER A 57 -4.06 18.42 -1.41
N GLY A 58 -4.81 17.80 -0.51
CA GLY A 58 -4.85 16.33 -0.37
C GLY A 58 -3.82 15.75 0.61
N ILE A 59 -2.97 16.56 1.26
CA ILE A 59 -2.06 16.05 2.29
C ILE A 59 -2.85 15.49 3.47
N SER A 60 -2.41 14.37 4.02
CA SER A 60 -3.09 13.77 5.16
C SER A 60 -3.01 14.69 6.38
N THR A 61 -4.14 14.85 7.06
CA THR A 61 -4.26 15.76 8.21
C THR A 61 -3.68 15.19 9.50
N SER A 62 -3.35 13.89 9.50
CA SER A 62 -2.74 13.19 10.61
C SER A 62 -2.03 11.95 10.12
N GLU A 63 -1.15 11.40 10.97
CA GLU A 63 -0.47 10.16 10.71
C GLU A 63 -1.44 9.00 10.46
N GLY A 64 -2.53 8.92 11.25
CA GLY A 64 -3.55 7.89 11.11
C GLY A 64 -4.24 7.92 9.75
N VAL A 65 -4.51 9.11 9.20
CA VAL A 65 -5.12 9.26 7.87
C VAL A 65 -4.17 8.78 6.77
N ALA A 66 -2.88 9.12 6.88
CA ALA A 66 -1.86 8.65 5.92
C ALA A 66 -1.72 7.12 5.96
N ARG A 67 -1.66 6.52 7.16
CA ARG A 67 -1.61 5.06 7.30
C ARG A 67 -2.87 4.40 6.74
N ALA A 68 -4.05 4.95 7.02
CA ALA A 68 -5.32 4.42 6.51
C ALA A 68 -5.45 4.55 4.98
N PHE A 69 -4.87 5.60 4.39
CA PHE A 69 -4.78 5.72 2.94
C PHE A 69 -3.93 4.60 2.34
N VAL A 70 -2.71 4.39 2.85
CA VAL A 70 -1.81 3.34 2.37
C VAL A 70 -2.40 1.95 2.58
N HIS A 71 -3.03 1.71 3.73
CA HIS A 71 -3.73 0.46 4.03
C HIS A 71 -4.81 0.16 2.99
N ARG A 72 -5.71 1.11 2.72
CA ARG A 72 -6.76 0.96 1.71
C ARG A 72 -6.19 0.75 0.31
N LEU A 73 -5.16 1.50 -0.07
CA LEU A 73 -4.52 1.37 -1.37
C LEU A 73 -3.96 -0.04 -1.59
N VAL A 74 -3.20 -0.57 -0.62
CA VAL A 74 -2.63 -1.91 -0.71
C VAL A 74 -3.71 -2.97 -0.67
N MET A 75 -4.67 -2.86 0.25
CA MET A 75 -5.80 -3.78 0.38
C MET A 75 -6.59 -3.90 -0.91
N GLN A 76 -7.05 -2.77 -1.44
CA GLN A 76 -7.85 -2.74 -2.66
C GLN A 76 -7.08 -3.39 -3.82
N THR A 77 -5.80 -3.06 -3.96
CA THR A 77 -4.99 -3.60 -5.05
C THR A 77 -4.77 -5.12 -4.92
N VAL A 78 -4.53 -5.62 -3.71
CA VAL A 78 -4.42 -7.08 -3.47
C VAL A 78 -5.74 -7.77 -3.77
N PHE A 79 -6.87 -7.18 -3.37
CA PHE A 79 -8.20 -7.74 -3.60
C PHE A 79 -8.53 -7.76 -5.09
N ASP A 80 -8.25 -6.69 -5.82
CA ASP A 80 -8.45 -6.60 -7.28
C ASP A 80 -7.69 -7.71 -8.02
N VAL A 81 -6.44 -8.00 -7.62
CA VAL A 81 -5.65 -9.09 -8.21
C VAL A 81 -6.28 -10.45 -7.92
N LEU A 82 -6.68 -10.70 -6.67
CA LEU A 82 -7.27 -11.96 -6.27
C LEU A 82 -8.63 -12.17 -6.93
N GLU A 83 -9.45 -11.13 -7.07
CA GLU A 83 -10.68 -11.17 -7.85
C GLU A 83 -10.42 -11.51 -9.32
N ALA A 84 -9.45 -10.84 -9.94
CA ALA A 84 -9.09 -11.11 -11.33
C ALA A 84 -8.61 -12.55 -11.53
N GLN A 85 -7.81 -13.09 -10.59
CA GLN A 85 -7.38 -14.48 -10.61
C GLN A 85 -8.56 -15.45 -10.43
N ALA A 86 -9.47 -15.16 -9.49
CA ALA A 86 -10.65 -15.99 -9.25
C ALA A 86 -11.58 -16.03 -10.46
N ARG A 87 -11.80 -14.88 -11.12
CA ARG A 87 -12.57 -14.80 -12.37
C ARG A 87 -11.90 -15.59 -13.50
N ALA A 88 -10.57 -15.51 -13.63
CA ALA A 88 -9.84 -16.31 -14.60
C ALA A 88 -9.95 -17.82 -14.33
N ALA A 89 -10.16 -18.21 -13.07
CA ALA A 89 -10.42 -19.59 -12.66
C ALA A 89 -11.92 -19.98 -12.71
N LEU A 90 -12.79 -19.12 -13.26
CA LEU A 90 -14.24 -19.33 -13.36
C LEU A 90 -14.93 -19.57 -11.99
N LEU A 91 -14.38 -19.01 -10.92
CA LEU A 91 -15.03 -19.06 -9.61
C LEU A 91 -16.26 -18.15 -9.58
N PRO A 92 -17.40 -18.61 -9.05
CA PRO A 92 -18.56 -17.75 -8.85
C PRO A 92 -18.26 -16.58 -7.91
N ASN A 93 -18.82 -15.40 -8.18
CA ASN A 93 -18.56 -14.18 -7.39
C ASN A 93 -18.78 -14.35 -5.88
N PHE A 94 -19.79 -15.12 -5.48
CA PHE A 94 -20.07 -15.38 -4.05
C PHE A 94 -18.96 -16.18 -3.38
N VAL A 95 -18.30 -17.10 -4.11
CA VAL A 95 -17.16 -17.86 -3.61
C VAL A 95 -15.95 -16.95 -3.48
N THR A 96 -15.68 -16.12 -4.49
CA THR A 96 -14.60 -15.13 -4.44
C THR A 96 -14.75 -14.18 -3.26
N ALA A 97 -15.94 -13.62 -3.05
CA ALA A 97 -16.22 -12.75 -1.90
C ALA A 97 -16.02 -13.46 -0.56
N ALA A 98 -16.47 -14.71 -0.43
CA ALA A 98 -16.28 -15.50 0.79
C ALA A 98 -14.80 -15.85 1.07
N ILE A 99 -13.98 -16.01 0.03
CA ILE A 99 -12.54 -16.22 0.14
C ILE A 99 -11.85 -14.92 0.57
N LEU A 100 -12.18 -13.80 -0.06
CA LEU A 100 -11.60 -12.49 0.27
C LEU A 100 -11.96 -12.00 1.66
N ALA A 101 -13.17 -12.30 2.14
CA ALA A 101 -13.59 -12.01 3.51
C ALA A 101 -12.76 -12.74 4.58
N GLN A 102 -12.02 -13.78 4.20
CA GLN A 102 -11.11 -14.54 5.06
C GLN A 102 -9.65 -14.09 4.93
N LEU A 103 -9.38 -12.98 4.24
CA LEU A 103 -8.06 -12.39 4.11
C LEU A 103 -7.99 -11.11 4.95
N ASP A 104 -7.11 -11.11 5.95
CA ASP A 104 -6.74 -9.93 6.72
C ASP A 104 -5.36 -9.44 6.28
N VAL A 105 -5.22 -8.13 6.12
CA VAL A 105 -3.96 -7.50 5.72
C VAL A 105 -3.62 -6.42 6.72
N LYS A 106 -2.48 -6.61 7.40
CA LYS A 106 -1.91 -5.63 8.30
C LYS A 106 -0.76 -4.93 7.62
N ILE A 107 -0.78 -3.61 7.64
CA ILE A 107 0.21 -2.78 6.98
C ILE A 107 0.96 -1.97 8.04
N ASN A 108 2.28 -2.07 7.99
CA ASN A 108 3.20 -1.30 8.80
C ASN A 108 3.88 -0.28 7.89
N TYR A 109 3.44 0.97 8.03
CA TYR A 109 3.94 2.12 7.30
C TYR A 109 4.25 3.24 8.30
N VAL A 110 5.35 3.96 8.08
CA VAL A 110 5.74 5.12 8.89
C VAL A 110 5.61 6.38 8.03
N PRO A 111 4.48 7.09 8.09
CA PRO A 111 4.29 8.32 7.34
C PRO A 111 5.34 9.38 7.68
N LEU A 112 5.73 10.16 6.68
CA LEU A 112 6.58 11.33 6.89
C LEU A 112 5.72 12.52 7.34
N GLU A 113 6.14 13.20 8.41
CA GLU A 113 5.56 14.48 8.83
C GLU A 113 6.24 15.64 8.10
N CYS A 114 5.44 16.45 7.41
CA CYS A 114 5.89 17.69 6.78
C CYS A 114 5.48 18.89 7.66
N GLN A 115 6.46 19.51 8.32
CA GLN A 115 6.20 20.69 9.17
C GLN A 115 6.05 21.96 8.35
N ASP A 116 6.74 22.03 7.21
CA ASP A 116 6.59 23.07 6.20
C ASP A 116 6.79 22.46 4.81
N ILE A 117 6.35 23.16 3.76
CA ILE A 117 6.51 22.72 2.37
C ILE A 117 7.20 23.80 1.57
N ILE A 118 8.20 23.38 0.79
CA ILE A 118 8.82 24.19 -0.24
C ILE A 118 8.18 23.75 -1.55
N LEU A 119 7.35 24.65 -2.10
CA LEU A 119 7.01 24.60 -3.52
C LEU A 119 8.24 25.11 -4.26
N VAL A 120 8.55 24.55 -5.44
CA VAL A 120 9.78 24.84 -6.19
C VAL A 120 9.98 26.34 -6.53
N ASP A 121 9.01 27.19 -6.23
CA ASP A 121 9.16 28.65 -6.23
C ASP A 121 9.83 29.18 -4.95
N MET A 122 11.15 29.39 -5.06
CA MET A 122 11.96 30.47 -4.46
C MET A 122 11.65 31.01 -3.03
N ASP A 123 11.13 30.20 -2.11
CA ASP A 123 10.90 30.65 -0.73
C ASP A 123 12.22 30.71 0.08
N MET A 124 12.45 31.83 0.77
CA MET A 124 13.57 32.02 1.69
C MET A 124 13.33 31.21 2.99
N LEU A 125 14.20 30.25 3.29
CA LEU A 125 14.03 29.34 4.44
C LEU A 125 14.37 29.97 5.80
N ASN A 126 13.44 29.83 6.75
CA ASN A 126 13.74 29.81 8.19
C ASN A 126 14.42 28.50 8.61
N LYS A 127 15.27 28.58 9.64
CA LYS A 127 16.46 27.73 9.86
C LYS A 127 16.21 26.37 10.55
N ASP A 128 15.05 26.15 11.17
CA ASP A 128 14.93 25.10 12.21
C ASP A 128 13.82 24.06 12.02
N GLU A 129 13.09 24.05 10.89
CA GLU A 129 11.99 23.10 10.67
C GLU A 129 12.28 22.11 9.52
N ARG A 130 11.84 20.85 9.69
CA ARG A 130 11.94 19.83 8.64
C ARG A 130 10.96 20.18 7.52
N LYS A 131 11.48 20.60 6.37
CA LYS A 131 10.66 20.97 5.21
C LYS A 131 10.62 19.85 4.20
N CYS A 132 9.43 19.56 3.69
CA CYS A 132 9.25 18.64 2.56
C CYS A 132 9.33 19.42 1.25
N ILE A 133 9.98 18.83 0.25
CA ILE A 133 10.04 19.37 -1.10
C ILE A 133 8.92 18.74 -1.91
N LEU A 134 8.00 19.57 -2.39
CA LEU A 134 6.85 19.12 -3.15
C LEU A 134 7.06 19.44 -4.63
N VAL A 135 7.06 18.39 -5.47
CA VAL A 135 7.12 18.48 -6.93
C VAL A 135 5.98 17.63 -7.48
N ASP A 136 5.17 18.20 -8.38
CA ASP A 136 4.08 17.48 -9.06
C ASP A 136 3.20 16.64 -8.13
N ASN A 137 2.77 17.24 -7.01
CA ASN A 137 1.89 16.60 -6.03
C ASN A 137 2.51 15.40 -5.29
N ALA A 138 3.84 15.36 -5.18
CA ALA A 138 4.57 14.34 -4.43
C ALA A 138 5.78 14.91 -3.69
N VAL A 139 6.12 14.28 -2.58
CA VAL A 139 7.32 14.60 -1.82
C VAL A 139 8.50 13.86 -2.44
N THR A 140 9.45 14.64 -2.97
CA THR A 140 10.64 14.11 -3.65
C THR A 140 11.90 14.14 -2.79
N GLY A 141 11.88 14.93 -1.71
CA GLY A 141 13.00 15.06 -0.79
C GLY A 141 12.63 15.80 0.48
N ILE A 142 13.59 15.83 1.40
CA ILE A 142 13.49 16.56 2.66
C ILE A 142 14.65 17.53 2.80
N CYS A 143 14.37 18.64 3.46
CA CYS A 143 15.35 19.61 3.89
C CYS A 143 15.67 19.39 5.36
N VAL A 144 16.89 18.95 5.62
CA VAL A 144 17.44 18.90 6.98
C VAL A 144 18.02 20.26 7.34
N GLY A 145 17.50 20.86 8.41
CA GLY A 145 17.98 22.14 8.92
C GLY A 145 19.48 22.11 9.24
N LEU A 146 20.11 23.28 9.18
CA LEU A 146 21.55 23.48 9.35
C LEU A 146 22.13 23.00 10.69
N ALA A 147 21.29 22.67 11.67
CA ALA A 147 21.72 22.14 12.97
C ALA A 147 22.49 20.81 12.83
N GLN A 148 22.15 19.95 11.87
CA GLN A 148 22.82 18.66 11.67
C GLN A 148 24.08 18.76 10.78
N LEU A 149 24.20 19.88 10.03
CA LEU A 149 25.31 20.18 9.12
C LEU A 149 26.37 21.10 9.74
N GLN A 150 26.33 21.37 11.05
CA GLN A 150 27.33 22.19 11.75
C GLN A 150 28.79 21.69 11.65
N ARG A 151 29.06 20.51 11.06
CA ARG A 151 30.40 20.06 10.70
C ARG A 151 30.85 20.45 9.28
N ALA A 152 29.95 20.86 8.41
CA ALA A 152 30.25 21.41 7.09
C ALA A 152 29.86 22.89 7.10
N GLN A 153 30.83 23.75 7.41
CA GLN A 153 30.67 25.20 7.40
C GLN A 153 30.16 25.67 6.03
N MET A 154 28.88 26.01 5.94
CA MET A 154 28.31 27.17 5.24
C MET A 154 26.78 27.11 5.37
N ALA A 155 26.12 28.27 5.46
CA ALA A 155 24.67 28.39 5.55
C ALA A 155 24.00 27.93 4.23
N MET A 156 23.86 26.62 4.07
CA MET A 156 23.30 25.98 2.89
C MET A 156 21.78 26.14 2.92
N ARG A 157 21.29 26.86 1.91
CA ARG A 157 19.87 27.11 1.67
C ARG A 157 19.34 25.93 0.86
N CYS A 158 18.23 25.34 1.27
CA CYS A 158 17.46 24.47 0.37
C CYS A 158 16.95 25.29 -0.81
N LYS A 159 17.71 25.36 -1.89
CA LYS A 159 17.29 25.97 -3.16
C LYS A 159 17.20 24.91 -4.25
N PRO A 160 16.12 24.88 -5.03
CA PRO A 160 15.99 23.95 -6.15
C PRO A 160 16.72 24.48 -7.41
N VAL A 161 18.05 24.56 -7.39
CA VAL A 161 18.89 24.87 -8.59
C VAL A 161 20.33 24.30 -8.43
N PRO A 162 21.18 24.19 -9.49
CA PRO A 162 22.02 23.03 -9.81
C PRO A 162 23.27 22.85 -8.91
N MET A 163 23.37 23.57 -7.79
CA MET A 163 24.38 23.40 -6.76
C MET A 163 23.69 23.12 -5.42
N MET A 164 22.98 22.00 -5.36
CA MET A 164 22.21 21.57 -4.19
C MET A 164 23.16 21.14 -3.07
N VAL A 165 23.10 21.85 -1.95
CA VAL A 165 23.58 21.32 -0.68
C VAL A 165 22.47 21.49 0.36
N GLY A 166 22.06 20.38 1.00
CA GLY A 166 21.01 20.36 2.03
C GLY A 166 19.68 19.71 1.63
N VAL A 167 19.51 19.27 0.38
CA VAL A 167 18.38 18.41 -0.02
C VAL A 167 18.82 16.95 0.13
N GLU A 168 18.13 16.22 0.99
CA GLU A 168 18.32 14.78 1.14
C GLU A 168 17.14 14.02 0.52
N SER A 169 17.42 12.82 0.02
CA SER A 169 16.36 11.90 -0.38
C SER A 169 15.50 11.53 0.82
N VAL A 170 14.24 11.19 0.57
CA VAL A 170 13.35 10.74 1.64
C VAL A 170 13.93 9.46 2.28
N PRO A 171 14.15 9.42 3.61
CA PRO A 171 14.81 8.30 4.25
C PRO A 171 14.03 6.97 4.09
N ALA A 172 14.77 5.85 4.11
CA ALA A 172 14.26 4.52 3.77
C ALA A 172 13.09 4.05 4.65
N ASN A 173 13.00 4.52 5.89
CA ASN A 173 11.90 4.21 6.81
C ASN A 173 10.54 4.78 6.34
N HIS A 174 10.54 5.86 5.54
CA HIS A 174 9.33 6.47 5.01
C HIS A 174 9.00 6.00 3.58
N THR A 175 9.96 5.37 2.90
CA THR A 175 9.86 4.85 1.53
C THR A 175 9.83 3.33 1.43
N SER A 176 9.65 2.67 2.57
CA SER A 176 9.39 1.24 2.65
C SER A 176 8.05 0.97 3.33
N LEU A 177 7.44 -0.12 2.91
CA LEU A 177 6.20 -0.62 3.45
C LEU A 177 6.42 -2.08 3.83
N THR A 178 6.04 -2.45 5.04
CA THR A 178 5.98 -3.87 5.41
C THR A 178 4.55 -4.23 5.73
N GLY A 179 4.22 -5.51 5.63
CA GLY A 179 2.89 -5.97 5.96
C GLY A 179 2.83 -7.46 6.19
N THR A 180 1.68 -7.88 6.69
CA THR A 180 1.37 -9.27 6.97
C THR A 180 0.02 -9.58 6.35
N LEU A 181 -0.01 -10.60 5.50
CA LEU A 181 -1.23 -11.24 5.01
C LEU A 181 -1.54 -12.40 5.93
N THR A 182 -2.75 -12.44 6.47
CA THR A 182 -3.25 -13.56 7.28
C THR A 182 -4.51 -14.09 6.63
N THR A 183 -4.60 -15.41 6.45
CA THR A 183 -5.81 -16.03 5.91
C THR A 183 -6.21 -17.27 6.69
N SER A 184 -7.52 -17.41 6.93
CA SER A 184 -8.14 -18.63 7.43
C SER A 184 -8.62 -19.56 6.31
N ASN A 185 -8.52 -19.12 5.06
CA ASN A 185 -8.97 -19.92 3.93
C ASN A 185 -7.96 -21.03 3.62
N ILE A 186 -8.39 -22.30 3.69
CA ILE A 186 -7.50 -23.46 3.54
C ILE A 186 -6.80 -23.53 2.18
N ILE A 187 -7.44 -23.02 1.12
CA ILE A 187 -6.87 -23.04 -0.23
C ILE A 187 -5.70 -22.06 -0.29
N MET A 188 -5.91 -20.82 0.13
CA MET A 188 -4.88 -19.78 0.15
C MET A 188 -3.80 -20.04 1.21
N ALA A 189 -4.16 -20.70 2.31
CA ALA A 189 -3.22 -21.08 3.35
C ALA A 189 -2.11 -22.00 2.84
N ASN A 190 -2.45 -22.89 1.91
CA ASN A 190 -1.54 -23.85 1.27
C ASN A 190 -0.77 -23.28 0.07
N TRP A 191 -0.97 -22.01 -0.29
CA TRP A 191 -0.21 -21.39 -1.36
C TRP A 191 1.27 -21.26 -0.99
N SER A 192 2.12 -21.61 -1.95
CA SER A 192 3.57 -21.46 -1.81
C SER A 192 3.97 -19.99 -1.80
N ASN A 193 5.17 -19.69 -1.30
CA ASN A 193 5.73 -18.32 -1.35
C ASN A 193 5.80 -17.79 -2.79
N ALA A 194 6.02 -18.65 -3.78
CA ALA A 194 6.02 -18.25 -5.19
C ALA A 194 4.64 -17.81 -5.69
N MET A 195 3.56 -18.46 -5.24
CA MET A 195 2.20 -18.05 -5.58
C MET A 195 1.86 -16.69 -4.95
N TRP A 196 2.18 -16.52 -3.66
CA TRP A 196 2.00 -15.24 -2.98
C TRP A 196 2.85 -14.12 -3.58
N GLN A 197 4.10 -14.40 -3.93
CA GLN A 197 4.97 -13.49 -4.64
C GLN A 197 4.34 -13.05 -5.98
N ASN A 198 3.76 -13.98 -6.75
CA ASN A 198 3.09 -13.66 -8.01
C ASN A 198 1.89 -12.72 -7.80
N VAL A 199 1.08 -12.94 -6.76
CA VAL A 199 -0.04 -12.06 -6.40
C VAL A 199 0.47 -10.66 -6.06
N MET A 200 1.48 -10.57 -5.20
CA MET A 200 2.03 -9.28 -4.79
C MET A 200 2.72 -8.53 -5.93
N GLU A 201 3.39 -9.23 -6.85
CA GLU A 201 3.99 -8.63 -8.04
C GLU A 201 2.93 -8.09 -9.02
N ARG A 202 1.81 -8.80 -9.17
CA ARG A 202 0.66 -8.28 -9.93
C ARG A 202 0.04 -7.07 -9.25
N ALA A 203 -0.06 -7.09 -7.92
CA ALA A 203 -0.59 -5.95 -7.17
C ALA A 203 0.33 -4.73 -7.35
N LEU A 204 1.64 -4.93 -7.27
CA LEU A 204 2.63 -3.88 -7.55
C LEU A 204 2.51 -3.35 -8.97
N ARG A 205 2.23 -4.22 -9.95
CA ARG A 205 1.99 -3.81 -11.34
C ARG A 205 0.74 -2.95 -11.48
N LEU A 206 -0.35 -3.29 -10.78
CA LEU A 206 -1.56 -2.47 -10.74
C LEU A 206 -1.29 -1.10 -10.11
N LEU A 207 -0.53 -1.04 -9.01
CA LEU A 207 -0.10 0.24 -8.43
C LEU A 207 0.70 1.10 -9.42
N ARG A 208 1.61 0.47 -10.17
CA ARG A 208 2.43 1.13 -11.22
C ARG A 208 1.63 1.63 -12.42
N SER A 209 0.52 0.98 -12.76
CA SER A 209 -0.39 1.45 -13.81
C SER A 209 -1.47 2.41 -13.31
N GLY A 210 -1.61 2.55 -11.99
CA GLY A 210 -2.66 3.33 -11.36
C GLY A 210 -2.32 4.82 -11.25
N PRO A 211 -3.17 5.59 -10.54
CA PRO A 211 -3.02 7.04 -10.36
C PRO A 211 -1.70 7.47 -9.71
N TYR A 212 -1.05 6.57 -8.97
CA TYR A 212 0.22 6.81 -8.28
C TYR A 212 1.41 6.12 -8.96
N GLY A 213 1.25 5.68 -10.20
CA GLY A 213 2.16 4.75 -10.86
C GLY A 213 3.62 5.18 -10.93
N SER A 214 3.85 6.47 -11.18
CA SER A 214 5.20 7.08 -11.23
C SER A 214 5.97 6.92 -9.91
N HIS A 215 5.28 6.90 -8.77
CA HIS A 215 5.87 6.76 -7.44
C HIS A 215 6.29 5.31 -7.12
N PHE A 216 5.66 4.33 -7.79
CA PHE A 216 5.92 2.90 -7.60
C PHE A 216 6.78 2.28 -8.73
N PHE A 217 7.33 3.07 -9.65
CA PHE A 217 8.01 2.51 -10.83
C PHE A 217 9.22 1.63 -10.47
N SER A 218 10.05 2.09 -9.55
CA SER A 218 11.29 1.39 -9.13
C SER A 218 11.08 0.41 -7.98
N THR A 219 9.84 0.24 -7.50
CA THR A 219 9.60 -0.54 -6.29
C THR A 219 9.81 -2.02 -6.52
N ARG A 220 10.07 -2.78 -5.47
CA ARG A 220 10.14 -4.25 -5.53
C ARG A 220 9.36 -4.80 -4.35
N VAL A 221 8.83 -6.00 -4.53
CA VAL A 221 8.14 -6.72 -3.46
C VAL A 221 8.87 -8.03 -3.18
N ALA A 222 9.00 -8.35 -1.91
CA ALA A 222 9.50 -9.64 -1.45
C ALA A 222 8.50 -10.22 -0.45
N VAL A 223 8.11 -11.47 -0.65
CA VAL A 223 7.27 -12.23 0.28
C VAL A 223 8.16 -13.20 1.05
N GLY A 224 8.11 -13.09 2.38
CA GLY A 224 8.71 -14.02 3.32
C GLY A 224 7.68 -15.03 3.84
N GLY A 225 8.13 -16.26 4.07
CA GLY A 225 7.44 -17.22 4.92
C GLY A 225 8.08 -17.23 6.31
N ASN A 226 7.28 -17.42 7.35
CA ASN A 226 7.78 -17.99 8.60
C ASN A 226 8.02 -19.49 8.41
#